data_AF-A0AAE0FTW0-F1
#
_entry.id   AF-A0AAE0FTW0-F1
#
_cell.length_a   1.000
_cell.length_b   1.000
_cell.length_c   1.000
_cell.angle_alpha   90.00
_cell.angle_beta   90.00
_cell.angle_gamma   90.00
#
_symmetry.space_group_name_H-M   'P 1'
#
loop_
_entity.id
_entity.type
_entity.pdbx_description
1 polymer ?
#
loop_
_entity_poly.entity_id
_entity_poly.type
_entity_poly.pdbx_seq_one_letter_code
_entity_poly.pdbx_strand_id
1 'polypeptide(L)'
;YLNASRADVTVRLLSSRVISALRDRVLVPFRDRLSRTCEEALLWGLADGRDTPSSGLVALFILLQLCQQVSVMGFSGTNDSKRYHYFKSNRNYMNRTHSFTVERALLRALGKAGVIRFVEGNMDYVMAGV
;
A
#
# COMPACT_ATOMS: atom_id res chain seq x y z
N TYR A 1 19.24 -9.99 -17.25
CA TYR A 1 20.25 -9.75 -16.21
C TYR A 1 20.09 -10.73 -15.05
N LEU A 2 19.01 -10.67 -14.24
CA LEU A 2 18.86 -11.54 -13.06
C LEU A 2 18.93 -13.06 -13.38
N ASN A 3 18.19 -13.55 -14.38
CA ASN A 3 18.30 -14.97 -14.79
C ASN A 3 19.71 -15.36 -15.30
N ALA A 4 20.53 -14.40 -15.72
CA ALA A 4 21.88 -14.66 -16.22
C ALA A 4 22.96 -14.52 -15.13
N SER A 5 22.69 -13.79 -14.04
CA SER A 5 23.65 -13.53 -12.96
C SER A 5 23.30 -14.18 -11.62
N ARG A 6 22.06 -14.66 -11.44
CA ARG A 6 21.54 -15.25 -10.20
C ARG A 6 20.65 -16.46 -10.51
N ALA A 7 21.28 -17.59 -10.78
CA ALA A 7 20.59 -18.85 -11.07
C ALA A 7 19.74 -19.37 -9.88
N ASP A 8 20.01 -18.89 -8.67
CA ASP A 8 19.26 -19.17 -7.45
C ASP A 8 17.94 -18.37 -7.34
N VAL A 9 17.73 -17.36 -8.20
CA VAL A 9 16.54 -16.50 -8.17
C VAL A 9 15.62 -16.84 -9.33
N THR A 10 14.41 -17.29 -9.01
CA THR A 10 13.35 -17.51 -10.01
C THR A 10 12.41 -16.31 -10.09
N VAL A 11 12.40 -15.61 -11.23
CA VAL A 11 11.44 -14.52 -11.48
C VAL A 11 10.13 -15.10 -12.03
N ARG A 12 9.00 -14.80 -11.38
CA ARG A 12 7.66 -15.17 -11.84
C ARG A 12 6.87 -13.91 -12.19
N LEU A 13 6.10 -13.99 -13.28
CA LEU A 13 5.16 -12.94 -13.65
C LEU A 13 3.85 -13.12 -12.88
N LEU A 14 3.39 -12.05 -12.24
CA LEU A 14 2.06 -12.02 -11.67
C LEU A 14 1.03 -11.81 -12.79
N SER A 15 -0.04 -12.61 -12.78
CA SER A 15 -1.14 -12.42 -13.74
C SER A 15 -1.76 -11.04 -13.56
N SER A 16 -1.99 -10.34 -14.67
CA SER A 16 -2.71 -9.06 -14.69
C SER A 16 -4.11 -9.15 -14.07
N ARG A 17 -4.73 -10.33 -14.10
CA ARG A 17 -6.05 -10.58 -13.47
C ARG A 17 -6.02 -10.40 -11.96
N VAL A 18 -4.89 -10.67 -11.29
CA VAL A 18 -4.75 -10.42 -9.86
C VAL A 18 -4.81 -8.92 -9.57
N ILE A 19 -4.14 -8.12 -10.41
CA ILE A 19 -4.14 -6.66 -10.30
C ILE A 19 -5.54 -6.10 -10.56
N SER A 20 -6.22 -6.58 -11.61
CA SER A 20 -7.62 -6.20 -11.89
C SER A 20 -8.55 -6.58 -10.75
N ALA A 21 -8.45 -7.80 -10.22
CA ALA A 21 -9.29 -8.24 -9.11
C ALA A 21 -9.08 -7.39 -7.86
N LEU A 22 -7.83 -7.06 -7.52
CA LEU A 22 -7.52 -6.19 -6.40
C LEU A 22 -8.11 -4.78 -6.59
N ARG A 23 -7.95 -4.21 -7.79
CA ARG A 23 -8.55 -2.92 -8.13
C ARG A 23 -10.06 -2.94 -7.95
N ASP A 24 -10.74 -3.85 -8.65
CA ASP A 24 -12.19 -3.80 -8.84
C ASP A 24 -12.97 -4.33 -7.63
N ARG A 25 -12.36 -5.22 -6.83
CA ARG A 25 -13.02 -5.84 -5.66
C ARG A 25 -12.61 -5.26 -4.32
N VAL A 26 -11.50 -4.54 -4.25
CA VAL A 26 -10.99 -3.99 -3.00
C VAL A 26 -10.81 -2.49 -3.09
N LEU A 27 -9.93 -2.01 -3.97
CA LEU A 27 -9.53 -0.60 -3.95
C LEU A 27 -10.68 0.33 -4.34
N VAL A 28 -11.35 0.08 -5.48
CA VAL A 28 -12.47 0.90 -5.95
C VAL A 28 -13.66 0.86 -4.97
N PRO A 29 -14.14 -0.31 -4.52
CA PRO A 29 -15.22 -0.35 -3.53
C PRO A 29 -14.87 0.32 -2.20
N PHE A 30 -13.60 0.24 -1.76
CA PHE A 30 -13.16 0.93 -0.55
C PHE A 30 -13.14 2.45 -0.76
N ARG A 31 -12.71 2.94 -1.93
CA ARG A 31 -12.81 4.37 -2.30
C ARG A 31 -14.25 4.86 -2.25
N ASP A 32 -15.18 4.10 -2.84
CA ASP A 32 -16.61 4.42 -2.84
C ASP A 32 -17.21 4.43 -1.43
N ARG A 33 -16.70 3.58 -0.53
CA ARG A 33 -17.11 3.60 0.88
C ARG A 33 -16.56 4.85 1.58
N LEU A 34 -15.29 5.19 1.35
CA LEU A 34 -14.66 6.37 1.95
C LEU A 34 -15.31 7.68 1.50
N SER A 35 -15.73 7.79 0.24
CA SER A 35 -16.40 9.00 -0.26
C SER A 35 -17.72 9.28 0.45
N ARG A 36 -18.32 8.27 1.09
CA ARG A 36 -19.56 8.36 1.85
C ARG A 36 -19.37 8.66 3.34
N THR A 37 -18.15 8.64 3.88
CA THR A 37 -17.92 8.86 5.31
C THR A 37 -17.83 10.34 5.71
N CYS A 38 -17.81 11.26 4.73
CA CYS A 38 -17.67 12.72 4.93
C CYS A 38 -16.45 13.14 5.77
N GLU A 39 -15.46 12.27 5.96
CA GLU A 39 -14.20 12.61 6.65
C GLU A 39 -13.32 13.46 5.72
N GLU A 40 -13.22 14.77 5.96
CA GLU A 40 -12.45 15.71 5.12
C GLU A 40 -11.00 15.27 4.85
N ALA A 41 -10.34 14.68 5.85
CA ALA A 41 -8.98 14.16 5.72
C ALA A 41 -8.85 13.02 4.69
N LEU A 42 -9.94 12.28 4.44
CA LEU A 42 -10.01 11.20 3.47
C LEU A 42 -10.53 11.68 2.11
N LEU A 43 -11.33 12.76 2.07
CA LEU A 43 -11.80 13.39 0.84
C LEU A 43 -10.65 13.97 0.00
N TRP A 44 -9.64 14.58 0.63
CA TRP A 44 -8.42 15.01 -0.06
C TRP A 44 -7.66 13.83 -0.71
N GLY A 45 -7.64 12.68 -0.03
CA GLY A 45 -7.02 11.45 -0.54
C GLY A 45 -7.77 10.78 -1.69
N LEU A 46 -9.05 11.09 -1.87
CA LEU A 46 -9.85 10.63 -3.01
C LEU A 46 -9.65 11.52 -4.24
N ALA A 47 -9.38 12.81 -4.03
CA ALA A 47 -9.08 13.78 -5.09
C ALA A 47 -7.68 13.61 -5.69
N ASP A 48 -6.72 13.07 -4.92
CA ASP A 48 -5.35 12.80 -5.37
C ASP A 48 -5.10 11.29 -5.56
N GLY A 49 -4.78 10.89 -6.80
CA GLY A 49 -4.54 9.48 -7.17
C GLY A 49 -5.62 8.86 -8.08
N ARG A 50 -5.26 7.83 -8.85
CA ARG A 50 -6.19 7.03 -9.68
C ARG A 50 -6.46 5.65 -9.05
N ASP A 51 -7.23 4.82 -9.75
CA ASP A 51 -7.69 3.51 -9.27
C ASP A 51 -6.67 2.37 -9.47
N THR A 52 -5.44 2.68 -9.86
CA THR A 52 -4.41 1.66 -10.03
C THR A 52 -3.78 1.35 -8.66
N PRO A 53 -3.84 0.11 -8.16
CA PRO A 53 -3.19 -0.24 -6.90
C PRO A 53 -1.67 -0.13 -7.02
N SER A 54 -1.00 0.32 -5.96
CA SER A 54 0.45 0.32 -5.89
C SER A 54 1.00 -1.12 -5.89
N SER A 55 2.25 -1.28 -6.32
CA SER A 55 2.93 -2.58 -6.23
C SER A 55 3.03 -3.07 -4.78
N GLY A 56 3.12 -2.17 -3.81
CA GLY A 56 3.11 -2.51 -2.39
C GLY A 56 1.76 -3.11 -1.97
N LEU A 57 0.65 -2.51 -2.38
CA LEU A 57 -0.68 -3.04 -2.05
C LEU A 57 -0.90 -4.41 -2.71
N VAL A 58 -0.46 -4.59 -3.96
CA VAL A 58 -0.50 -5.89 -4.63
C VAL A 58 0.32 -6.94 -3.86
N ALA A 59 1.53 -6.59 -3.43
CA ALA A 59 2.38 -7.48 -2.66
C ALA A 59 1.74 -7.91 -1.33
N LEU A 60 1.08 -6.98 -0.61
CA LEU A 60 0.36 -7.31 0.61
C LEU A 60 -0.70 -8.38 0.36
N PHE A 61 -1.55 -8.21 -0.66
CA PHE A 61 -2.63 -9.16 -0.91
C PHE A 61 -2.12 -10.54 -1.31
N ILE A 62 -0.96 -10.63 -1.96
CA ILE A 62 -0.27 -11.90 -2.21
C ILE A 62 0.21 -12.50 -0.88
N LEU A 63 0.89 -11.72 -0.04
CA LEU A 63 1.42 -12.20 1.24
C LEU A 63 0.32 -12.66 2.20
N LEU A 64 -0.85 -12.02 2.19
CA LEU A 64 -2.01 -12.46 2.96
C LEU A 64 -2.50 -13.87 2.59
N GLN A 65 -2.19 -14.37 1.39
CA GLN A 65 -2.51 -15.75 0.97
C GLN A 65 -1.41 -16.76 1.33
N LEU A 66 -0.19 -16.28 1.53
CA LEU A 66 0.99 -17.13 1.69
C LEU A 66 1.51 -17.19 3.14
N CYS A 67 1.19 -16.18 3.94
CA CYS A 67 1.71 -16.01 5.29
C CYS A 67 0.59 -16.09 6.32
N GLN A 68 0.89 -16.67 7.48
CA GLN A 68 -0.04 -16.71 8.62
C GLN A 68 -0.29 -15.31 9.20
N GLN A 69 0.72 -14.44 9.15
CA GLN A 69 0.61 -13.05 9.59
C GLN A 69 1.52 -12.15 8.74
N VAL A 70 1.03 -10.97 8.40
CA VAL A 70 1.77 -9.98 7.62
C VAL A 70 1.89 -8.68 8.42
N SER A 71 3.11 -8.19 8.56
CA SER A 71 3.41 -6.87 9.10
C SER A 71 3.72 -5.90 7.97
N VAL A 72 3.10 -4.72 7.98
CA VAL A 72 3.20 -3.72 6.92
C VAL A 72 3.82 -2.45 7.49
N MET A 73 4.90 -1.99 6.88
CA MET A 73 5.69 -0.83 7.28
C MET A 73 6.01 0.04 6.06
N GLY A 74 6.30 1.33 6.26
CA GLY A 74 6.75 2.23 5.18
C GLY A 74 5.68 2.69 4.19
N PHE A 75 4.39 2.50 4.51
CA PHE A 75 3.28 3.11 3.76
C PHE A 75 2.90 4.45 4.36
N SER A 76 3.40 5.54 3.77
CA SER A 76 2.95 6.90 4.08
C SER A 76 2.02 7.41 2.97
N GLY A 77 0.87 7.97 3.38
CA GLY A 77 -0.10 8.62 2.49
C GLY A 77 0.15 10.12 2.36
N THR A 78 1.08 10.65 3.15
CA THR A 78 1.47 12.05 3.17
C THR A 78 2.86 12.16 2.60
N ASN A 79 3.00 12.82 1.46
CA ASN A 79 4.29 13.30 0.97
C ASN A 79 4.75 14.37 1.96
N ASP A 80 5.52 13.99 2.97
CA ASP A 80 6.04 14.88 4.02
C ASP A 80 7.12 15.84 3.49
N SER A 81 7.19 16.00 2.15
CA SER A 81 8.09 16.85 1.39
C SER A 81 9.58 16.57 1.57
N LYS A 82 9.98 15.55 2.34
CA LYS A 82 11.38 15.32 2.65
C LYS A 82 11.99 14.18 1.86
N ARG A 83 11.32 13.02 1.69
CA ARG A 83 11.84 11.90 0.84
C ARG A 83 10.73 10.93 0.38
N TYR A 84 10.60 10.66 -0.92
CA TYR A 84 9.66 9.65 -1.45
C TYR A 84 10.07 8.21 -1.10
N HIS A 85 11.37 7.92 -1.08
CA HIS A 85 11.91 6.62 -0.65
C HIS A 85 12.86 6.84 0.51
N TYR A 86 12.82 5.98 1.53
CA TYR A 86 13.68 6.07 2.72
C TYR A 86 15.19 6.13 2.40
N PHE A 87 15.61 5.52 1.29
CA PHE A 87 17.01 5.41 0.86
C PHE A 87 17.44 6.43 -0.20
N LYS A 88 16.55 7.33 -0.66
CA LYS A 88 16.92 8.36 -1.66
C LYS A 88 16.62 9.75 -1.15
N SER A 89 17.63 10.62 -1.19
CA SER A 89 17.54 12.02 -0.77
C SER A 89 16.96 12.96 -1.82
N ASN A 90 16.95 12.58 -3.11
CA ASN A 90 16.76 13.52 -4.23
C ASN A 90 15.48 13.27 -5.05
N ARG A 91 14.56 12.40 -4.59
CA ARG A 91 13.29 12.15 -5.29
C ARG A 91 12.14 12.55 -4.37
N ASN A 92 11.49 13.66 -4.72
CA ASN A 92 10.46 14.31 -3.89
C ASN A 92 9.04 14.15 -4.45
N TYR A 93 8.89 13.40 -5.55
CA TYR A 93 7.63 13.33 -6.29
C TYR A 93 7.08 11.90 -6.33
N MET A 94 5.89 11.77 -5.78
CA MET A 94 4.98 10.63 -5.96
C MET A 94 4.28 10.73 -7.31
N ASN A 95 4.09 9.60 -7.98
CA ASN A 95 3.25 9.54 -9.17
C ASN A 95 1.77 9.51 -8.75
N ARG A 96 0.94 10.42 -9.30
CA ARG A 96 -0.52 10.46 -9.10
C ARG A 96 -1.28 9.28 -9.73
N THR A 97 -0.60 8.28 -10.29
CA THR A 97 -1.24 7.05 -10.76
C THR A 97 -1.87 6.24 -9.62
N HIS A 98 -1.34 6.33 -8.40
CA HIS A 98 -1.82 5.58 -7.24
C HIS A 98 -2.47 6.51 -6.21
N SER A 99 -3.43 5.98 -5.46
CA SER A 99 -4.10 6.71 -4.39
C SER A 99 -3.52 6.34 -3.03
N PHE A 100 -2.28 6.74 -2.76
CA PHE A 100 -1.55 6.32 -1.56
C PHE A 100 -2.26 6.67 -0.24
N THR A 101 -3.01 7.77 -0.20
CA THR A 101 -3.83 8.13 0.97
C THR A 101 -4.94 7.12 1.21
N VAL A 102 -5.64 6.70 0.14
CA VAL A 102 -6.68 5.67 0.20
C VAL A 102 -6.08 4.33 0.57
N GLU A 103 -4.96 3.95 -0.04
CA GLU A 103 -4.29 2.70 0.30
C GLU A 103 -3.86 2.67 1.77
N ARG A 104 -3.31 3.78 2.29
CA ARG A 104 -3.02 3.91 3.72
C ARG A 104 -4.27 3.80 4.60
N ALA A 105 -5.37 4.42 4.21
CA ALA A 105 -6.64 4.30 4.93
C ALA A 105 -7.15 2.85 4.95
N LEU A 106 -7.00 2.13 3.83
CA LEU A 106 -7.32 0.70 3.74
C LEU A 106 -6.42 -0.10 4.70
N LEU A 107 -5.12 0.15 4.71
CA LEU A 107 -4.18 -0.52 5.61
C LEU A 107 -4.50 -0.27 7.08
N ARG A 108 -4.86 0.96 7.45
CA ARG A 108 -5.34 1.27 8.81
C ARG A 108 -6.59 0.48 9.17
N ALA A 109 -7.56 0.38 8.25
CA ALA A 109 -8.78 -0.38 8.48
C ALA A 109 -8.47 -1.89 8.67
N LEU A 110 -7.58 -2.46 7.85
CA LEU A 110 -7.12 -3.84 7.97
C LEU A 110 -6.36 -4.07 9.28
N GLY A 111 -5.53 -3.12 9.71
CA GLY A 111 -4.82 -3.15 10.99
C GLY A 111 -5.78 -3.13 12.19
N LYS A 112 -6.77 -2.23 12.18
CA LYS A 112 -7.83 -2.17 13.21
C LYS A 112 -8.67 -3.45 13.28
N ALA A 113 -8.88 -4.11 12.14
CA ALA A 113 -9.59 -5.37 12.06
C ALA A 113 -8.72 -6.59 12.45
N GLY A 114 -7.44 -6.40 12.78
CA GLY A 114 -6.53 -7.48 13.16
C GLY A 114 -6.06 -8.36 11.99
N VAL A 115 -6.35 -7.98 10.74
CA VAL A 115 -5.96 -8.74 9.54
C VAL A 115 -4.46 -8.64 9.28
N ILE A 116 -3.86 -7.49 9.60
CA ILE A 116 -2.43 -7.22 9.47
C ILE A 116 -1.89 -6.54 10.72
N ARG A 117 -0.58 -6.61 10.95
CA ARG A 117 0.10 -5.69 11.88
C ARG A 117 0.55 -4.46 11.09
N PHE A 118 -0.21 -3.38 11.18
CA PHE A 118 0.11 -2.16 10.46
C PHE A 118 0.94 -1.21 11.33
N VAL A 119 2.15 -0.85 10.87
CA VAL A 119 2.99 0.17 11.47
C VAL A 119 2.81 1.47 10.70
N GLU A 120 2.29 2.47 11.39
CA GLU A 120 1.94 3.76 10.82
C GLU A 120 3.21 4.54 10.44
N GLY A 121 3.43 4.82 9.15
CA GLY A 121 4.67 5.47 8.67
C GLY A 121 4.95 6.90 9.15
N ASN A 122 4.07 7.50 9.96
CA ASN A 122 4.34 8.78 10.65
C ASN A 122 4.76 8.58 12.12
N MET A 123 4.83 7.34 12.60
CA MET A 123 5.28 6.95 13.93
C MET A 123 6.10 5.66 13.80
N ASP A 124 7.42 5.80 13.64
CA ASP A 124 8.38 4.69 13.69
C ASP A 124 8.53 4.12 15.11
N TYR A 125 7.42 3.74 15.75
CA TYR A 125 7.44 3.00 17.00
C TYR A 125 6.69 1.69 16.81
N VAL A 126 7.48 0.61 16.76
CA VAL A 126 6.99 -0.75 17.00
C VAL A 126 6.61 -0.82 18.47
N MET A 127 5.32 -0.80 18.78
CA MET A 127 4.88 -1.21 20.12
C MET A 127 5.09 -2.71 20.19
N ALA A 128 6.18 -3.11 20.85
CA ALA A 128 6.35 -4.47 21.33
C ALA A 128 5.15 -4.80 22.23
N GLY A 129 4.51 -5.93 21.95
CA GLY A 129 3.29 -6.35 22.63
C GLY A 129 3.46 -6.45 24.15
N VAL A 130 2.34 -6.21 24.83
CA VAL A 130 2.06 -6.73 26.18
C VAL A 130 1.40 -8.10 26.01
#